data_AF-T5KEI7-F1
#
_entry.id   AF-T5KEI7-F1
#
_cell.length_a   1.000
_cell.length_b   1.000
_cell.length_c   1.000
_cell.angle_alpha   90.00
_cell.angle_beta   90.00
_cell.angle_gamma   90.00
#
_symmetry.space_group_name_H-M   'P 1'
#
loop_
_entity.id
_entity.type
_entity.pdbx_description
1 polymer ?
#
loop_
_entity_poly.entity_id
_entity_poly.type
_entity_poly.pdbx_seq_one_letter_code
_entity_poly.pdbx_strand_id
1 'polypeptide(L)' 'MTDETTSAPTDGLWSRLRLIEGQPLPARADAYSALHDELSRRLESGAKLEQRETSGSR' A
#
# COMPACT_ATOMS: atom_id res chain seq x y z
N MET A 1 10.23 23.09 6.38
CA MET A 1 9.71 23.12 5.00
C MET A 1 9.00 21.80 4.80
N THR A 2 7.71 21.89 4.51
CA THR A 2 6.67 20.85 4.60
C THR A 2 7.01 19.58 3.81
N ASP A 3 6.87 18.42 4.47
CA ASP A 3 6.87 17.10 3.87
C ASP A 3 5.61 16.94 2.98
N GLU A 4 5.65 17.55 1.79
CA GLU A 4 4.55 17.49 0.80
C GLU A 4 4.46 16.11 0.13
N THR A 5 5.46 15.24 0.34
CA THR A 5 5.54 13.92 -0.31
C THR A 5 4.66 12.85 0.37
N THR A 6 4.24 13.04 1.63
CA THR A 6 3.45 12.05 2.40
C THR A 6 1.95 12.03 2.09
N SER A 7 1.36 13.11 1.55
CA SER A 7 -0.10 13.19 1.36
C SER A 7 -0.59 12.34 0.18
N ALA A 8 0.09 12.42 -0.97
CA ALA A 8 -0.39 11.81 -2.21
C ALA A 8 -0.58 10.27 -2.17
N PRO A 9 0.30 9.47 -1.54
CA PRO A 9 0.09 8.02 -1.41
C PRO A 9 -1.11 7.69 -0.52
N THR A 10 -1.30 8.48 0.53
CA THR A 10 -2.36 8.32 1.53
C THR A 10 -3.72 8.66 0.94
N ASP A 11 -3.80 9.73 0.14
CA ASP A 11 -5.03 10.14 -0.56
C ASP A 11 -5.53 9.09 -1.55
N GLY A 12 -4.61 8.38 -2.23
CA GLY A 12 -4.93 7.25 -3.10
C GLY A 12 -5.51 6.05 -2.35
N LEU A 13 -5.01 5.77 -1.14
CA LEU A 13 -5.53 4.70 -0.28
C LEU A 13 -6.95 5.03 0.21
N TRP A 14 -7.18 6.27 0.67
CA TRP A 14 -8.50 6.73 1.11
C TRP A 14 -9.53 6.67 -0.01
N SER A 15 -9.16 7.09 -1.22
CA SER A 15 -10.02 7.01 -2.40
C SER A 15 -10.40 5.55 -2.72
N ARG A 16 -9.45 4.62 -2.61
CA ARG A 16 -9.69 3.19 -2.84
C ARG A 16 -10.56 2.56 -1.75
N LEU A 17 -10.33 2.89 -0.48
CA LEU A 17 -11.17 2.43 0.62
C LEU A 17 -12.62 2.88 0.46
N ARG A 18 -12.84 4.14 0.07
CA ARG A 18 -14.18 4.67 -0.18
C ARG A 18 -14.91 3.94 -1.31
N LEU A 19 -14.18 3.47 -2.33
CA LEU A 19 -14.74 2.66 -3.41
C LEU A 19 -15.20 1.27 -2.90
N ILE A 20 -14.40 0.63 -2.05
CA ILE A 20 -14.73 -0.68 -1.44
C ILE A 20 -15.95 -0.56 -0.53
N GLU A 21 -16.01 0.50 0.28
CA GLU A 21 -17.16 0.82 1.14
C GLU A 21 -18.47 1.07 0.33
N GLY A 22 -18.36 1.45 -0.94
CA GLY A 22 -19.51 1.58 -1.84
C GLY A 22 -20.06 0.25 -2.36
N GLN A 23 -19.31 -0.85 -2.21
CA GLN A 23 -19.71 -2.17 -2.72
C GLN A 23 -20.69 -2.88 -1.77
N PRO A 24 -21.51 -3.81 -2.29
CA PRO A 24 -22.37 -4.65 -1.45
C PRO A 24 -21.52 -5.52 -0.50
N LEU A 25 -22.05 -5.77 0.70
CA LEU A 25 -21.37 -6.50 1.78
C LEU A 25 -20.63 -7.78 1.34
N PRO A 26 -21.23 -8.66 0.51
CA PRO A 26 -20.55 -9.88 0.08
C PRO A 26 -19.27 -9.64 -0.73
N ALA A 27 -19.15 -8.51 -1.43
CA ALA A 27 -17.99 -8.20 -2.27
C ALA A 27 -16.85 -7.51 -1.49
N ARG A 28 -17.13 -6.96 -0.30
CA ARG A 28 -16.15 -6.16 0.45
C ARG A 28 -14.99 -7.01 0.96
N ALA A 29 -15.26 -8.23 1.42
CA ALA A 29 -14.23 -9.10 2.00
C ALA A 29 -13.13 -9.43 0.98
N ASP A 30 -13.52 -9.80 -0.24
CA ASP A 30 -12.58 -10.08 -1.32
C ASP A 30 -11.79 -8.82 -1.73
N ALA A 31 -12.47 -7.67 -1.79
CA ALA A 31 -11.83 -6.40 -2.14
C ALA A 31 -10.81 -5.94 -1.08
N TYR A 32 -11.11 -6.10 0.21
CA TYR A 32 -10.15 -5.83 1.29
C TYR A 32 -8.97 -6.80 1.27
N SER A 33 -9.22 -8.09 1.01
CA SER A 33 -8.15 -9.09 0.90
C SER A 33 -7.18 -8.74 -0.23
N ALA A 34 -7.70 -8.37 -1.41
CA ALA A 34 -6.88 -7.94 -2.53
C ALA A 34 -6.08 -6.65 -2.24
N LEU A 35 -6.69 -5.69 -1.53
CA LEU A 35 -5.99 -4.48 -1.09
C LEU A 35 -4.86 -4.81 -0.11
N HIS A 36 -5.12 -5.68 0.85
CA HIS A 36 -4.11 -6.11 1.82
C HIS A 36 -2.92 -6.79 1.12
N ASP A 37 -3.18 -7.73 0.21
CA ASP A 37 -2.14 -8.44 -0.53
C ASP A 37 -1.24 -7.48 -1.33
N GLU A 38 -1.85 -6.44 -1.93
CA GLU A 38 -1.10 -5.40 -2.64
C GLU A 38 -0.20 -4.59 -1.72
N LEU A 39 -0.69 -4.20 -0.55
CA LEU A 39 0.12 -3.47 0.44
C LEU A 39 1.26 -4.34 0.99
N SER A 40 0.99 -5.61 1.30
CA SER A 40 2.02 -6.55 1.73
C SER A 40 3.12 -6.73 0.68
N ARG A 41 2.75 -6.88 -0.61
CA ARG A 41 3.74 -6.96 -1.70
C ARG A 41 4.61 -5.71 -1.80
N ARG A 42 4.02 -4.52 -1.65
CA ARG A 42 4.77 -3.25 -1.67
C ARG A 42 5.77 -3.18 -0.53
N LEU A 43 5.35 -3.52 0.69
CA LEU A 43 6.23 -3.55 1.86
C LEU A 43 7.38 -4.54 1.66
N GLU A 44 7.09 -5.76 1.18
CA GLU A 44 8.13 -6.75 0.89
C GLU A 44 9.10 -6.27 -0.20
N SER A 45 8.59 -5.62 -1.25
CA SER A 45 9.44 -5.08 -2.32
C SER A 45 10.37 -3.95 -1.84
N GLY A 46 9.89 -3.06 -0.97
CA GLY A 46 10.70 -2.01 -0.36
C GLY A 46 11.74 -2.59 0.60
N ALA A 47 11.33 -3.52 1.47
CA ALA A 47 12.23 -4.20 2.39
C ALA A 47 13.34 -4.98 1.66
N LYS A 48 13.05 -5.55 0.49
CA LYS A 48 14.03 -6.26 -0.33
C LYS A 48 15.03 -5.34 -1.04
N LEU A 49 14.60 -4.14 -1.44
CA LEU A 49 15.48 -3.12 -2.01
C LEU A 49 16.50 -2.63 -0.98
N GLU A 50 16.05 -2.30 0.24
CA GLU A 50 16.91 -1.89 1.36
C GLU A 50 17.95 -2.98 1.73
N GLN A 51 17.53 -4.25 1.73
CA GLN A 51 18.44 -5.38 2.00
C GLN A 51 19.54 -5.56 0.94
N ARG A 52 19.25 -5.24 -0.33
CA ARG A 52 20.24 -5.32 -1.42
C ARG A 52 21.28 -4.21 -1.31
N GLU A 53 20.88 -3.02 -0.89
CA GLU A 53 21.79 -1.88 -0.69
C GLU A 53 22.74 -2.12 0.50
N THR A 54 22.23 -2.66 1.62
CA THR A 54 23.07 -3.02 2.77
C THR A 54 24.05 -4.16 2.49
N SER A 55 23.69 -5.09 1.58
CA SER A 55 24.55 -6.21 1.18
C SER A 55 25.61 -5.82 0.13
N GLY A 56 25.38 -4.77 -0.67
CA GLY A 56 26.36 -4.24 -1.64
C GLY A 56 27.38 -3.26 -1.04
N SER A 57 27.16 -2.81 0.20
CA SER A 57 28.05 -1.94 0.98
C SER A 57 29.00 -2.69 1.93
N ARG A 58 29.14 -4.01 1.77
CA ARG A 58 30.15 -4.85 2.45
C ARG A 58 31.11 -5.45 1.44
#